data_AF-A0A6M3ZQE8-F1
#
_entry.id   AF-A0A6M3ZQE8-F1
#
_cell.length_a   1.000
_cell.length_b   1.000
_cell.length_c   1.000
_cell.angle_alpha   90.00
_cell.angle_beta   90.00
_cell.angle_gamma   90.00
#
_symmetry.space_group_name_H-M   'P 1'
#
loop_
_entity.id
_entity.type
_entity.pdbx_description
1 polymer ?
#
loop_
_entity_poly.entity_id
_entity_poly.type
_entity_poly.pdbx_seq_one_letter_code
_entity_poly.pdbx_strand_id
1 'polypeptide(L)'
;MFLEPLNAAMQEFGIDTRLRMAAFLSQIGHESGQFHFMEELASGAAYDHRADLGNTNPEAIRIAAANGSTPGRFWKGQGPIQITGYLNHLAAMMALHVDCVGQPRLLCEPVHGCRAAGWFW
;
A
#
# COMPACT_ATOMS: atom_id res chain seq x y z
N MET A 1 4.18 -14.90 11.06
CA MET A 1 3.23 -14.41 10.03
C MET A 1 3.92 -13.61 8.93
N PHE A 2 4.84 -12.68 9.21
CA PHE A 2 5.52 -11.87 8.16
C PHE A 2 6.86 -12.40 7.63
N LEU A 3 7.53 -13.33 8.32
CA LEU A 3 8.86 -13.80 7.92
C LEU A 3 8.88 -14.37 6.50
N GLU A 4 7.98 -15.30 6.19
CA GLU A 4 7.87 -15.90 4.85
C GLU A 4 7.50 -14.87 3.77
N PRO A 5 6.44 -14.05 3.93
CA PRO A 5 6.13 -12.96 3.00
C PRO A 5 7.26 -11.96 2.76
N LEU A 6 8.01 -11.57 3.80
CA LEU A 6 9.14 -10.65 3.69
C LEU A 6 10.27 -11.26 2.88
N ASN A 7 10.63 -12.52 3.18
CA ASN A 7 11.67 -13.23 2.44
C ASN A 7 11.28 -13.39 0.97
N ALA A 8 10.02 -13.76 0.70
CA ALA A 8 9.51 -13.91 -0.66
C ALA A 8 9.52 -12.57 -1.41
N ALA A 9 9.07 -11.48 -0.80
CA ALA A 9 9.08 -10.16 -1.44
C ALA A 9 10.51 -9.65 -1.70
N MET A 10 11.41 -9.77 -0.73
CA MET A 10 12.82 -9.38 -0.93
C MET A 10 13.46 -10.17 -2.07
N GLN A 11 13.13 -11.46 -2.20
CA GLN A 11 13.58 -12.28 -3.32
C GLN A 11 12.95 -11.84 -4.65
N GLU A 12 11.63 -11.61 -4.68
CA GLU A 12 10.88 -11.20 -5.87
C GLU A 12 11.42 -9.89 -6.47
N PHE A 13 11.79 -8.92 -5.62
CA PHE A 13 12.20 -7.57 -6.02
C PHE A 13 13.72 -7.31 -5.93
N GLY A 14 14.56 -8.34 -5.79
CA GLY A 14 16.02 -8.18 -5.81
C GLY A 14 16.57 -7.33 -4.66
N ILE A 15 15.99 -7.47 -3.47
CA ILE A 15 16.45 -6.85 -2.22
C ILE A 15 17.41 -7.86 -1.54
N ASP A 16 18.53 -8.14 -2.19
CA ASP A 16 19.34 -9.35 -1.93
C ASP A 16 20.70 -9.08 -1.25
N THR A 17 21.13 -7.82 -1.12
CA THR A 17 22.34 -7.46 -0.36
C THR A 17 22.00 -7.14 1.10
N ARG A 18 22.92 -7.44 2.02
CA ARG A 18 22.73 -7.18 3.47
C ARG A 18 22.31 -5.73 3.77
N LEU A 19 22.91 -4.77 3.09
CA LEU A 19 22.60 -3.35 3.27
C LEU A 19 21.21 -2.99 2.73
N ARG A 20 20.83 -3.52 1.55
CA ARG A 20 19.48 -3.31 0.99
C ARG A 20 18.41 -3.93 1.90
N MET A 21 18.62 -5.16 2.36
CA MET A 21 17.70 -5.82 3.29
C MET A 21 17.55 -5.03 4.60
N ALA A 22 18.66 -4.60 5.20
CA ALA A 22 18.62 -3.83 6.45
C ALA A 22 17.87 -2.49 6.29
N ALA A 23 18.15 -1.77 5.20
CA ALA A 23 17.49 -0.49 4.92
C ALA A 23 15.99 -0.68 4.63
N PHE A 24 15.63 -1.67 3.80
CA PHE A 24 14.25 -2.01 3.50
C PHE A 24 13.47 -2.37 4.78
N LEU A 25 14.00 -3.29 5.59
CA LEU A 25 13.36 -3.72 6.84
C LEU A 25 13.25 -2.57 7.85
N SER A 26 14.26 -1.72 7.93
CA SER A 26 14.22 -0.51 8.77
C SER A 26 13.11 0.43 8.32
N GLN A 27 12.99 0.69 7.01
CA GLN A 27 12.01 1.62 6.46
C GLN A 27 10.58 1.12 6.72
N ILE A 28 10.26 -0.10 6.27
CA ILE A 28 8.90 -0.63 6.44
C ILE A 28 8.58 -0.90 7.92
N GLY A 29 9.59 -1.21 8.74
CA GLY A 29 9.44 -1.31 10.19
C GLY A 29 9.13 0.02 10.85
N HIS A 30 9.67 1.14 10.35
CA HIS A 30 9.34 2.48 10.84
C HIS A 30 7.91 2.87 10.44
N GLU A 31 7.58 2.79 9.15
CA GLU A 31 6.30 3.24 8.59
C GLU A 31 5.09 2.46 9.16
N SER A 32 5.26 1.17 9.44
CA SER A 32 4.18 0.31 9.95
C SER A 32 4.15 0.18 11.48
N GLY A 33 5.05 0.85 12.20
CA GLY A 33 5.23 0.63 13.64
C GLY A 33 5.51 -0.85 13.93
N GLN A 34 6.54 -1.41 13.30
CA GLN A 34 6.97 -2.80 13.43
C GLN A 34 5.88 -3.81 13.02
N PHE A 35 5.17 -3.52 11.92
CA PHE A 35 4.08 -4.33 11.36
C PHE A 35 2.82 -4.41 12.25
N HIS A 36 2.68 -3.50 13.23
CA HIS A 36 1.47 -3.39 14.04
C HIS A 36 0.36 -2.61 13.33
N PHE A 37 0.73 -1.65 12.47
CA PHE A 37 -0.19 -0.78 11.75
C PHE A 37 -0.03 -1.00 10.24
N MET A 38 -0.90 -1.86 9.70
CA MET A 38 -0.96 -2.15 8.26
C MET A 38 -1.93 -1.22 7.54
N GLU A 39 -2.68 -0.40 8.28
CA GLU A 39 -3.60 0.59 7.75
C GLU A 39 -3.42 1.87 8.56
N GLU A 40 -3.47 3.01 7.87
CA GLU A 40 -3.34 4.32 8.49
C GLU A 40 -4.41 4.54 9.56
N LEU A 41 -3.98 5.02 10.73
CA LEU A 41 -4.85 5.32 11.87
C LEU A 41 -5.72 6.55 11.65
N ALA A 42 -5.22 7.53 10.90
CA ALA A 42 -6.00 8.70 10.55
C ALA A 42 -7.10 8.34 9.55
N SER A 43 -8.08 9.22 9.44
CA SER A 43 -9.29 8.91 8.69
C SER A 43 -9.10 8.83 7.17
N GLY A 44 -8.00 9.37 6.62
CA GLY A 44 -7.78 9.51 5.17
C GLY A 44 -8.52 10.69 4.51
N ALA A 45 -9.44 11.36 5.21
CA ALA A 45 -10.24 12.45 4.64
C ALA A 45 -9.40 13.63 4.13
N ALA A 46 -8.22 13.86 4.72
CA ALA A 46 -7.28 14.88 4.27
C ALA A 46 -6.80 14.65 2.81
N TYR A 47 -6.97 13.44 2.28
CA TYR A 47 -6.57 13.09 0.92
C TYR A 47 -7.68 13.22 -0.12
N ASP A 48 -8.93 13.50 0.27
CA ASP A 48 -10.08 13.47 -0.65
C ASP A 48 -9.92 14.38 -1.88
N HIS A 49 -9.18 15.49 -1.75
CA HIS A 49 -8.98 16.47 -2.82
C HIS A 49 -7.54 16.50 -3.35
N ARG A 50 -6.71 15.51 -2.99
CA ARG A 50 -5.32 15.41 -3.45
C ARG A 50 -5.26 14.89 -4.88
N ALA A 51 -5.15 15.82 -5.83
CA ALA A 51 -5.05 15.50 -7.26
C ALA A 51 -3.77 14.73 -7.61
N ASP A 52 -2.66 14.99 -6.91
CA ASP A 52 -1.39 14.28 -7.06
C ASP A 52 -1.48 12.80 -6.66
N LEU A 53 -2.40 12.45 -5.76
CA LEU A 53 -2.74 11.07 -5.41
C LEU A 53 -3.79 10.45 -6.35
N GLY A 54 -4.34 11.25 -7.27
CA GLY A 54 -5.41 10.87 -8.19
C GLY A 54 -6.80 10.78 -7.57
N ASN A 55 -6.98 11.27 -6.35
CA ASN A 55 -8.24 11.17 -5.62
C ASN A 55 -9.35 12.06 -6.21
N THR A 56 -9.00 13.00 -7.09
CA THR A 56 -9.95 13.82 -7.84
C THR A 56 -10.35 13.21 -9.20
N ASN A 57 -9.79 12.05 -9.58
CA ASN A 57 -10.16 11.37 -10.81
C ASN A 57 -11.64 10.94 -10.75
N PRO A 58 -12.46 11.19 -11.79
CA PRO A 58 -13.86 10.77 -11.81
C PRO A 58 -14.07 9.29 -11.50
N GLU A 59 -13.16 8.43 -11.96
CA GLU A 59 -13.20 6.99 -11.70
C GLU A 59 -12.91 6.66 -10.24
N ALA A 60 -11.94 7.36 -9.63
CA ALA A 60 -11.65 7.21 -8.20
C ALA A 60 -12.88 7.59 -7.36
N ILE A 61 -13.52 8.72 -7.68
CA ILE A 61 -14.74 9.18 -7.03
C ILE A 61 -15.85 8.14 -7.19
N ARG A 62 -16.04 7.60 -8.40
CA ARG A 62 -17.07 6.60 -8.70
C ARG A 62 -16.86 5.30 -7.89
N ILE A 63 -15.64 4.76 -7.89
CA ILE A 63 -15.33 3.51 -7.17
C ILE A 63 -15.48 3.70 -5.66
N ALA A 64 -14.95 4.80 -5.10
CA ALA A 64 -15.09 5.07 -3.68
C ALA A 64 -16.56 5.25 -3.27
N ALA A 65 -17.34 6.00 -4.06
CA ALA A 65 -18.77 6.21 -3.79
C ALA A 65 -19.57 4.90 -3.88
N ALA A 66 -19.26 4.03 -4.85
CA ALA A 66 -19.89 2.70 -4.95
C ALA A 66 -19.61 1.82 -3.72
N ASN A 67 -18.53 2.10 -2.99
CA ASN A 67 -18.17 1.45 -1.72
C ASN A 67 -18.58 2.27 -0.48
N GLY A 68 -19.44 3.28 -0.64
CA GLY A 68 -19.93 4.09 0.49
C GLY A 68 -18.86 4.95 1.17
N SER A 69 -17.81 5.32 0.43
CA SER A 69 -16.65 6.06 0.95
C SER A 69 -16.30 7.27 0.07
N THR A 70 -15.31 8.03 0.49
CA THR A 70 -14.65 9.08 -0.32
C THR A 70 -13.26 8.61 -0.75
N PRO A 71 -12.69 9.12 -1.86
CA PRO A 71 -11.42 8.62 -2.38
C PRO A 71 -10.28 8.60 -1.34
N GLY A 72 -10.12 9.65 -0.55
CA GLY A 72 -9.08 9.74 0.46
C GLY A 72 -9.26 8.72 1.60
N ARG A 73 -10.50 8.47 2.02
CA ARG A 73 -10.81 7.45 3.04
C ARG A 73 -10.66 6.03 2.48
N PHE A 74 -11.07 5.82 1.24
CA PHE A 74 -11.07 4.51 0.60
C PHE A 74 -9.66 4.02 0.28
N TRP A 75 -8.79 4.92 -0.21
CA TRP A 75 -7.37 4.64 -0.48
C TRP A 75 -6.43 5.36 0.50
N LYS A 76 -6.78 5.43 1.79
CA LYS A 76 -5.84 5.86 2.85
C LYS A 76 -4.69 4.87 2.99
N GLY A 77 -3.63 5.20 3.72
CA GLY A 77 -2.41 4.38 3.77
C GLY A 77 -2.69 2.90 4.07
N GLN A 78 -2.26 2.00 3.19
CA GLN A 78 -2.35 0.54 3.34
C GLN A 78 -0.97 -0.13 3.21
N GLY A 79 -0.80 -1.23 3.91
CA GLY A 79 0.40 -2.04 3.90
C GLY A 79 1.57 -1.44 4.68
N PRO A 80 2.71 -2.15 4.71
CA PRO A 80 3.81 -1.81 5.60
C PRO A 80 4.63 -0.60 5.12
N ILE A 81 4.37 -0.09 3.91
CA ILE A 81 4.95 1.15 3.36
C ILE A 81 3.89 2.26 3.15
N GLN A 82 2.66 2.05 3.62
CA GLN A 82 1.56 3.04 3.56
C GLN A 82 1.27 3.53 2.13
N ILE A 83 1.02 2.60 1.19
CA ILE A 83 0.54 2.93 -0.16
C ILE A 83 -0.76 3.73 -0.02
N THR A 84 -0.77 4.96 -0.55
CA THR A 84 -1.84 5.93 -0.32
C THR A 84 -2.28 6.55 -1.64
N GLY A 85 -3.58 6.69 -1.86
CA GLY A 85 -4.17 7.33 -3.03
C GLY A 85 -4.53 6.37 -4.17
N TYR A 86 -5.52 6.76 -4.97
CA TYR A 86 -6.04 5.96 -6.08
C TYR A 86 -4.95 5.59 -7.11
N LEU A 87 -4.11 6.53 -7.55
CA LEU A 87 -3.12 6.24 -8.59
C LEU A 87 -2.04 5.27 -8.11
N ASN A 88 -1.64 5.35 -6.84
CA ASN A 88 -0.65 4.44 -6.28
C ASN A 88 -1.23 3.02 -6.13
N HIS A 89 -2.50 2.88 -5.74
CA HIS A 89 -3.18 1.59 -5.72
C HIS A 89 -3.36 1.03 -7.14
N LEU A 90 -3.68 1.88 -8.13
CA LEU A 90 -3.77 1.47 -9.52
C LEU A 90 -2.43 0.95 -10.06
N ALA A 91 -1.34 1.68 -9.79
CA ALA A 91 0.01 1.25 -10.18
C ALA A 91 0.40 -0.07 -9.51
N ALA A 92 0.13 -0.22 -8.21
CA ALA A 92 0.41 -1.46 -7.48
C ALA A 92 -0.43 -2.64 -8.03
N MET A 93 -1.72 -2.44 -8.32
CA MET A 93 -2.58 -3.47 -8.92
C MET A 93 -2.01 -3.94 -10.26
N MET A 94 -1.60 -3.01 -11.11
CA MET A 94 -1.04 -3.32 -12.43
C MET A 94 0.28 -4.09 -12.32
N ALA A 95 1.15 -3.72 -11.38
CA ALA A 95 2.46 -4.35 -11.20
C ALA A 95 2.38 -5.73 -10.51
N LEU A 96 1.47 -5.89 -9.55
CA LEU A 96 1.43 -7.05 -8.66
C LEU A 96 0.32 -8.05 -8.99
N HIS A 97 -0.60 -7.65 -9.87
CA HIS A 97 -1.83 -8.38 -10.19
C HIS A 97 -2.70 -8.66 -8.96
N VAL A 98 -2.84 -7.66 -8.09
CA VAL A 98 -3.67 -7.68 -6.87
C VAL A 98 -4.73 -6.59 -7.00
N ASP A 99 -6.03 -6.91 -6.87
CA ASP A 99 -7.11 -5.93 -7.01
C ASP A 99 -7.22 -4.97 -5.80
N CYS A 100 -6.14 -4.24 -5.51
CA CYS A 100 -6.10 -3.24 -4.45
C CYS A 100 -6.74 -1.90 -4.88
N VAL A 101 -7.25 -1.79 -6.11
CA VAL A 101 -8.11 -0.67 -6.51
C VAL A 101 -9.53 -0.90 -6.00
N GLY A 102 -10.10 -2.08 -6.25
CA GLY A 102 -11.42 -2.47 -5.75
C GLY A 102 -11.42 -2.86 -4.27
N GLN A 103 -10.31 -3.43 -3.78
CA GLN A 103 -10.17 -3.89 -2.40
C GLN A 103 -8.82 -3.40 -1.79
N PRO A 104 -8.70 -2.11 -1.44
CA PRO A 104 -7.42 -1.52 -0.96
C PRO A 104 -6.78 -2.27 0.21
N ARG A 105 -7.62 -2.79 1.12
CA ARG A 105 -7.19 -3.56 2.29
C ARG A 105 -6.50 -4.89 1.97
N LEU A 106 -6.53 -5.37 0.72
CA LEU A 106 -5.68 -6.50 0.32
C LEU A 106 -4.20 -6.17 0.61
N LEU A 107 -3.76 -4.91 0.50
CA LEU A 107 -2.39 -4.52 0.84
C LEU A 107 -2.08 -4.62 2.35
N CYS A 108 -3.08 -4.80 3.22
CA CYS A 108 -2.86 -5.08 4.65
C CYS A 108 -2.56 -6.54 4.92
N GLU A 109 -2.87 -7.44 3.98
CA GLU A 109 -2.56 -8.85 4.13
C GLU A 109 -1.05 -9.07 4.00
N PRO A 110 -0.44 -9.95 4.82
CA PRO A 110 1.02 -10.08 4.87
C PRO A 110 1.68 -10.30 3.52
N VAL A 111 1.12 -11.17 2.67
CA VAL A 111 1.67 -11.48 1.35
C VAL A 111 1.62 -10.25 0.43
N HIS A 112 0.44 -9.66 0.26
CA HIS A 112 0.25 -8.54 -0.65
C HIS A 112 0.93 -7.26 -0.17
N GLY A 113 0.90 -6.98 1.13
CA GLY A 113 1.58 -5.84 1.73
C GLY A 113 3.10 -5.92 1.60
N CYS A 114 3.69 -7.09 1.85
CA CYS A 114 5.14 -7.27 1.65
C CYS A 114 5.52 -7.14 0.17
N ARG A 115 4.73 -7.69 -0.75
CA ARG A 115 4.96 -7.52 -2.20
C ARG A 115 4.86 -6.06 -2.62
N ALA A 116 3.86 -5.32 -2.14
CA ALA A 116 3.71 -3.90 -2.44
C ALA A 116 4.85 -3.04 -1.89
N ALA A 117 5.36 -3.35 -0.70
CA ALA A 117 6.54 -2.69 -0.18
C ALA A 117 7.80 -3.02 -0.99
N GLY A 118 7.98 -4.28 -1.39
CA GLY A 118 9.09 -4.68 -2.24
C GLY A 118 9.07 -4.02 -3.62
N TRP A 119 7.88 -3.89 -4.23
CA TRP A 119 7.70 -3.19 -5.52
C TRP A 119 8.00 -1.69 -5.44
N PHE A 120 7.66 -1.05 -4.32
CA PHE A 120 7.90 0.38 -4.14
C PHE A 120 9.38 0.72 -3.91
N TRP A 121 10.15 -0.23 -3.37
CA TRP A 121 11.56 -0.09 -2.98
C TRP A 121 12.55 -0.10 -4.16
#